data_AF-A0AA90VJQ2-F1
#
_entry.id   AF-A0AA90VJQ2-F1
#
_cell.length_a   1.000
_cell.length_b   1.000
_cell.length_c   1.000
_cell.angle_alpha   90.00
_cell.angle_beta   90.00
_cell.angle_gamma   90.00
#
_symmetry.space_group_name_H-M   'P 1'
#
loop_
_entity.id
_entity.type
_entity.pdbx_description
1 polymer ?
#
loop_
_entity_poly.entity_id
_entity_poly.type
_entity_poly.pdbx_seq_one_letter_code
_entity_poly.pdbx_strand_id
1 'polypeptide(L)'
;MKKLDIKRALLEHHMTQVELAQKSGIIAQNISAIIKGGNPTVAKLIQIAEGIGCDITDLFYSETEDTAEELPANDNKAEPIQEVELENPIIQTETFCPHCGKRVKVGVVLMAE
;
A
#
# COMPACT_ATOMS: atom_id res chain seq x y z
N MET A 1 12.80 9.81 20.75
CA MET A 1 13.27 8.84 19.71
C MET A 1 12.49 9.15 18.44
N LYS A 2 13.11 9.04 17.26
CA LYS A 2 12.39 9.27 16.01
C LYS A 2 11.47 8.08 15.71
N LYS A 3 10.25 8.36 15.23
CA LYS A 3 9.23 7.37 14.88
C LYS A 3 8.94 7.45 13.39
N LEU A 4 8.73 6.30 12.76
CA LEU A 4 8.32 6.22 11.36
C LEU A 4 6.87 6.67 11.22
N ASP A 5 6.60 7.68 10.37
CA ASP A 5 5.25 8.15 10.05
C ASP A 5 5.07 8.38 8.54
N ILE A 6 4.62 7.32 7.86
CA ILE A 6 4.34 7.36 6.42
C ILE A 6 3.05 8.15 6.12
N LYS A 7 2.10 8.19 7.05
CA LYS A 7 0.84 8.92 6.85
C LYS A 7 1.11 10.41 6.74
N ARG A 8 1.99 10.94 7.60
CA ARG A 8 2.40 12.33 7.54
C ARG A 8 3.07 12.66 6.21
N ALA A 9 4.07 11.88 5.79
CA ALA A 9 4.76 12.11 4.52
C ALA A 9 3.79 12.09 3.32
N LEU A 10 2.78 11.22 3.34
CA LEU A 10 1.73 11.20 2.32
C LEU A 10 0.89 12.50 2.31
N LEU A 11 0.55 13.04 3.48
CA LEU A 11 -0.20 14.29 3.61
C LEU A 11 0.62 15.49 3.11
N GLU A 12 1.89 15.58 3.49
CA GLU A 12 2.81 16.65 3.06
C GLU A 12 3.02 16.66 1.54
N HIS A 13 2.96 15.49 0.90
CA HIS A 13 3.10 15.33 -0.55
C HIS A 13 1.77 15.26 -1.32
N HIS A 14 0.64 15.52 -0.67
CA HIS A 14 -0.71 15.45 -1.27
C HIS A 14 -0.97 14.12 -2.04
N MET A 15 -0.52 13.00 -1.49
CA MET A 15 -0.59 11.68 -2.11
C MET A 15 -1.43 10.72 -1.27
N THR A 16 -2.26 9.92 -1.93
CA THR A 16 -3.03 8.85 -1.27
C THR A 16 -2.20 7.56 -1.13
N GLN A 17 -2.59 6.68 -0.20
CA GLN A 17 -1.95 5.35 -0.07
C GLN A 17 -2.08 4.49 -1.34
N VAL A 18 -3.16 4.67 -2.10
CA VAL A 18 -3.41 3.93 -3.33
C VAL A 18 -2.45 4.40 -4.43
N GLU A 19 -2.26 5.71 -4.57
CA GLU A 19 -1.29 6.27 -5.52
C GLU A 19 0.14 5.87 -5.15
N LEU A 20 0.49 5.87 -3.87
CA LEU A 20 1.78 5.37 -3.41
C LEU A 20 1.97 3.89 -3.76
N ALA A 21 0.95 3.05 -3.56
CA ALA A 21 1.01 1.63 -3.93
C ALA A 21 1.29 1.45 -5.43
N GLN A 22 0.63 2.25 -6.28
CA GLN A 22 0.82 2.24 -7.72
C GLN A 22 2.23 2.71 -8.12
N LYS A 23 2.74 3.78 -7.52
CA LYS A 23 4.07 4.34 -7.84
C LYS A 23 5.24 3.51 -7.31
N SER A 24 5.13 3.01 -6.09
CA SER A 24 6.19 2.21 -5.44
C SER A 24 6.21 0.74 -5.89
N GLY A 25 5.15 0.27 -6.56
CA GLY A 25 4.97 -1.14 -6.88
C GLY A 25 4.71 -2.03 -5.66
N ILE A 26 4.41 -1.42 -4.50
CA ILE A 26 4.10 -2.12 -3.25
C ILE A 26 2.60 -2.31 -3.16
N ILE A 27 2.17 -3.52 -2.78
CA ILE A 27 0.76 -3.83 -2.52
C ILE A 27 0.22 -2.92 -1.40
N ALA A 28 -0.92 -2.26 -1.62
CA ALA A 28 -1.53 -1.32 -0.67
C ALA A 28 -1.75 -1.90 0.75
N GLN A 29 -2.04 -3.20 0.85
CA GLN A 29 -2.15 -3.91 2.13
C GLN A 29 -0.85 -3.87 2.93
N ASN A 30 0.32 -3.96 2.28
CA ASN A 30 1.62 -3.86 2.95
C ASN A 30 1.86 -2.45 3.48
N ILE A 31 1.50 -1.41 2.72
CA ILE A 31 1.60 -0.02 3.16
C ILE A 31 0.74 0.21 4.41
N SER A 32 -0.52 -0.25 4.37
CA SER A 32 -1.43 -0.21 5.52
C SER A 32 -0.88 -0.96 6.75
N ALA A 33 -0.25 -2.11 6.56
CA ALA A 33 0.36 -2.87 7.66
C ALA A 33 1.55 -2.13 8.29
N ILE A 34 2.38 -1.48 7.48
CA ILE A 34 3.51 -0.69 7.95
C ILE A 34 3.01 0.52 8.77
N ILE A 35 2.02 1.25 8.24
CA ILE A 35 1.40 2.40 8.91
C ILE A 35 0.81 2.03 10.29
N LYS A 36 0.29 0.82 10.45
CA LYS A 36 -0.28 0.34 11.72
C LYS A 36 0.78 -0.09 12.76
N GLY A 37 2.06 0.16 12.50
CA GLY A 37 3.17 -0.20 13.39
C GLY A 37 3.96 -1.43 12.94
N GLY A 38 3.89 -1.78 11.65
CA GLY A 38 4.76 -2.80 11.08
C GLY A 38 6.23 -2.36 11.06
N ASN A 39 7.14 -3.34 11.02
CA ASN A 39 8.58 -3.09 10.89
C ASN A 39 9.05 -3.43 9.46
N PRO A 40 9.06 -2.46 8.53
CA PRO A 40 9.52 -2.69 7.17
C PRO A 40 11.04 -2.86 7.10
N THR A 41 11.50 -3.61 6.12
CA THR A 41 12.92 -3.65 5.74
C THR A 41 13.35 -2.33 5.12
N VAL A 42 14.65 -1.98 5.22
CA VAL A 42 15.21 -0.77 4.59
C VAL A 42 14.86 -0.67 3.10
N ALA A 43 14.92 -1.78 2.35
CA ALA A 43 14.55 -1.78 0.93
C ALA A 43 13.10 -1.29 0.67
N LYS A 44 12.15 -1.64 1.55
CA LYS A 44 10.76 -1.19 1.44
C LYS A 44 10.62 0.29 1.78
N LEU A 45 11.40 0.78 2.74
CA LEU A 45 11.43 2.20 3.08
C LEU A 45 11.97 3.05 1.92
N ILE A 46 13.02 2.57 1.25
CA ILE A 46 13.57 3.22 0.06
C ILE A 46 12.49 3.30 -1.04
N GLN A 47 11.83 2.19 -1.35
CA GLN A 47 10.75 2.15 -2.34
C GLN A 47 9.58 3.09 -2.01
N ILE A 48 9.23 3.22 -0.73
CA ILE A 48 8.19 4.13 -0.27
C ILE A 48 8.65 5.58 -0.45
N ALA A 49 9.88 5.90 -0.04
CA ALA A 49 10.45 7.23 -0.21
C ALA A 49 10.55 7.63 -1.69
N GLU A 50 11.02 6.73 -2.56
CA GLU A 50 11.04 6.92 -4.02
C GLU A 50 9.63 7.12 -4.60
N GLY A 51 8.64 6.36 -4.11
CA GLY A 51 7.25 6.48 -4.54
C GLY A 51 6.59 7.81 -4.16
N ILE A 52 6.95 8.36 -3.00
CA ILE A 52 6.52 9.68 -2.52
C ILE A 52 7.32 10.80 -3.20
N GLY A 53 8.59 10.53 -3.54
CA GLY A 53 9.56 11.50 -4.04
C GLY A 53 10.22 12.30 -2.92
N CYS A 54 10.42 11.70 -1.75
CA CYS A 54 11.12 12.29 -0.61
C CYS A 54 12.38 11.48 -0.23
N ASP A 55 13.18 12.00 0.71
CA ASP A 55 14.28 11.23 1.27
C ASP A 55 13.78 10.24 2.32
N ILE A 56 14.48 9.12 2.49
CA ILE A 56 14.12 8.11 3.50
C ILE A 56 14.13 8.67 4.92
N THR A 57 14.94 9.69 5.21
CA THR A 57 15.01 10.33 6.53
C THR A 57 13.79 11.18 6.85
N ASP A 58 13.10 11.69 5.82
CA ASP A 58 11.86 12.47 5.98
C ASP A 58 10.71 11.60 6.51
N LEU A 59 10.79 10.27 6.38
CA LEU A 59 9.78 9.38 6.94
C LEU A 59 9.84 9.27 8.48
N PHE A 60 10.87 9.82 9.14
CA PHE A 60 11.13 9.65 10.57
C PHE A 60 11.03 10.99 11.35
N TYR A 61 10.03 11.11 12.22
CA TYR A 61 9.75 12.35 12.97
C TYR A 61 9.94 12.19 14.48
N SER A 62 10.26 13.29 15.15
CA SER A 62 10.28 13.37 16.62
C SER A 62 8.90 13.80 17.12
N GLU A 63 8.35 13.12 18.13
CA GLU A 63 7.04 13.49 18.72
C GLU A 63 6.99 14.91 19.33
N THR A 64 8.12 15.61 19.38
CA THR A 64 8.28 16.96 19.94
C THR A 64 8.20 18.09 18.92
N GLU A 65 8.13 17.79 17.62
CA GLU A 65 8.12 18.80 16.56
C GLU A 65 6.69 18.99 16.02
N ASP A 66 6.01 19.92 16.69
CA ASP A 66 4.93 20.80 16.24
C ASP A 66 3.68 20.22 15.58
N THR A 67 2.60 20.37 16.36
CA THR A 67 1.43 21.20 16.02
C THR A 67 0.80 20.95 14.66
N ALA A 68 -0.36 20.30 14.72
CA ALA A 68 -1.44 20.36 13.77
C ALA A 68 -1.55 21.73 13.05
N GLU A 69 -0.98 21.84 11.86
CA GLU A 69 -1.56 22.71 10.85
C GLU A 69 -2.57 21.86 10.08
N GLU A 70 -3.84 22.04 10.46
CA GLU A 70 -4.99 21.51 9.74
C GLU A 70 -4.99 22.08 8.33
N LEU A 71 -4.56 21.29 7.35
CA LEU A 71 -4.96 21.53 5.97
C LEU A 71 -6.40 21.01 5.79
N PRO A 72 -7.29 21.82 5.19
CA PRO A 72 -8.72 21.59 5.23
C PRO A 72 -9.09 20.29 4.54
N ALA A 73 -9.98 19.53 5.19
CA ALA A 73 -10.83 18.55 4.53
C ALA A 73 -11.56 19.26 3.39
N ASN A 74 -11.04 19.14 2.17
CA ASN A 74 -11.77 19.55 1.00
C ASN A 74 -12.60 18.36 0.52
N ASP A 75 -13.76 18.22 1.14
CA ASP A 75 -14.90 17.54 0.55
C ASP A 75 -15.28 18.27 -0.74
N ASN A 76 -14.74 17.83 -1.88
CA ASN A 76 -15.35 18.11 -3.17
C ASN A 76 -15.41 16.85 -4.03
N LYS A 77 -16.54 16.18 -3.85
CA LYS A 77 -17.20 15.24 -4.75
C LYS A 77 -17.10 15.70 -6.22
N ALA A 78 -16.50 14.87 -7.06
CA ALA A 78 -16.79 14.85 -8.49
C ALA A 78 -16.75 13.39 -9.00
N GLU A 79 -17.90 12.73 -8.83
CA GLU A 79 -18.56 11.73 -9.71
C GLU A 79 -17.80 10.44 -10.12
N PRO A 80 -18.55 9.33 -10.34
CA PRO A 80 -18.08 7.97 -10.13
C PRO A 80 -17.27 7.49 -11.32
N ILE A 81 -16.01 7.14 -11.08
CA ILE A 81 -15.24 6.38 -12.06
C ILE A 81 -15.53 4.91 -11.78
N GLN A 82 -16.28 4.35 -12.73
CA GLN A 82 -16.84 3.00 -12.76
C GLN A 82 -15.82 1.97 -12.30
N GLU A 83 -16.32 1.01 -11.52
CA GLU A 83 -15.74 -0.31 -11.34
C GLU A 83 -15.35 -0.88 -12.71
N VAL A 84 -14.11 -0.65 -13.13
CA VAL A 84 -13.42 -1.65 -13.93
C VAL A 84 -12.82 -2.60 -12.92
N GLU A 85 -13.70 -3.48 -12.47
CA GLU A 85 -13.34 -4.85 -12.15
C GLU A 85 -12.59 -5.35 -13.39
N LEU A 86 -11.27 -5.13 -13.46
CA LEU A 86 -10.44 -6.06 -14.19
C LEU A 86 -10.34 -7.27 -13.27
N GLU A 87 -11.45 -8.01 -13.28
CA GLU A 87 -11.52 -9.42 -13.01
C GLU A 87 -10.35 -10.02 -13.79
N ASN A 88 -9.21 -10.18 -13.15
CA ASN A 88 -8.42 -11.34 -13.49
C ASN A 88 -9.24 -12.49 -12.89
N PRO A 89 -9.91 -13.34 -13.69
CA PRO A 89 -10.48 -14.56 -13.16
C PRO A 89 -9.30 -15.47 -12.83
N ILE A 90 -8.62 -15.22 -11.72
CA ILE A 90 -7.92 -16.27 -11.00
C ILE A 90 -9.05 -17.09 -10.40
N ILE A 91 -9.60 -18.00 -11.20
CA ILE A 91 -10.62 -18.94 -10.78
C ILE A 91 -9.97 -19.76 -9.66
N GLN A 92 -10.25 -19.40 -8.40
CA GLN A 92 -9.75 -20.12 -7.23
C GLN A 92 -10.59 -21.38 -7.06
N THR A 93 -10.40 -22.37 -7.93
CA THR A 93 -10.95 -23.70 -7.71
C THR A 93 -10.10 -24.41 -6.65
N GLU A 94 -10.72 -24.73 -5.52
CA GLU A 94 -10.07 -25.54 -4.51
C GLU A 94 -10.03 -27.00 -4.99
N THR A 95 -8.84 -27.58 -5.06
CA THR A 95 -8.65 -28.99 -5.42
C THR A 95 -8.09 -29.77 -4.24
N PHE A 96 -8.22 -31.09 -4.30
CA PHE A 96 -7.78 -31.99 -3.24
C PHE A 96 -6.40 -32.55 -3.60
N CYS A 97 -5.43 -32.43 -2.68
CA CYS A 97 -4.09 -32.97 -2.92
C CYS A 97 -4.14 -34.51 -3.00
N PRO A 98 -3.69 -35.14 -4.10
CA PRO A 98 -3.78 -36.60 -4.28
C PRO A 98 -2.87 -37.41 -3.33
N HIS A 99 -1.92 -36.75 -2.65
CA HIS A 99 -0.99 -37.41 -1.74
C HIS A 99 -1.49 -37.46 -0.30
N CYS A 100 -2.22 -36.45 0.16
CA CYS A 100 -2.59 -36.32 1.57
C CYS A 100 -4.06 -35.96 1.82
N GLY A 101 -4.84 -35.77 0.76
CA GLY A 101 -6.26 -35.44 0.88
C GLY A 101 -6.53 -34.11 1.60
N LYS A 102 -5.61 -33.14 1.53
CA LYS A 102 -5.83 -31.81 2.08
C LYS A 102 -6.31 -30.87 0.96
N ARG A 103 -7.28 -30.01 1.27
CA ARG A 103 -7.75 -28.95 0.35
C ARG A 103 -6.61 -27.96 0.15
N VAL A 104 -6.23 -27.72 -1.10
CA VAL A 104 -5.17 -26.80 -1.47
C VAL A 104 -5.66 -25.85 -2.55
N LYS A 105 -5.31 -24.56 -2.42
CA LYS A 105 -5.62 -23.52 -3.40
C LYS A 105 -4.52 -23.51 -4.45
N VAL A 106 -4.88 -23.72 -5.72
CA VAL A 106 -3.95 -23.66 -6.85
C VAL A 106 -4.41 -22.54 -7.76
N GLY A 107 -3.56 -21.54 -7.95
CA GLY A 107 -3.80 -20.50 -8.95
C GLY A 107 -3.23 -20.95 -10.28
N VAL A 108 -4.05 -20.95 -11.33
CA VAL A 108 -3.56 -21.06 -12.71
C VAL A 108 -3.48 -19.67 -13.32
N VAL A 109 -2.31 -19.32 -13.85
CA VAL A 109 -2.11 -18.11 -14.66
C VAL A 109 -2.38 -18.53 -16.10
N LEU A 110 -3.41 -17.95 -16.72
CA LEU A 110 -3.66 -18.11 -18.15
C LEU A 110 -2.55 -17.40 -18.92
N MET A 111 -1.74 -18.16 -19.65
CA MET A 111 -0.80 -17.60 -20.62
C MET A 111 -1.55 -17.46 -21.95
N ALA A 112 -1.65 -16.24 -22.47
CA ALA A 112 -2.16 -16.01 -23.82
C ALA A 112 -1.16 -16.58 -24.83
N GLU A 113 -1.70 -17.28 -25.84
CA GLU A 113 -0.93 -17.93 -26.93
C GLU A 113 -0.15 -16.92 -27.79
#